data_AF-A0A7I9VQN6-F1
#
_entry.id   AF-A0A7I9VQN6-F1
#
_cell.length_a   1.000
_cell.length_b   1.000
_cell.length_c   1.000
_cell.angle_alpha   90.00
_cell.angle_beta   90.00
_cell.angle_gamma   90.00
#
_symmetry.space_group_name_H-M   'P 1'
#
loop_
_entity.id
_entity.type
_entity.pdbx_description
1 polymer ?
#
loop_
_entity_poly.entity_id
_entity_poly.type
_entity_poly.pdbx_seq_one_letter_code
_entity_poly.pdbx_strand_id
1 'polypeptide(L)'
;MHLGMGEMLVVLVIALLVFGPTKVPQLGESLGKGIRNFKKAVNEPEAESVPVPVAPQPQLAPSAAVSQAAPPATVRPTEDA
;
A
#
# COMPACT_ATOMS: atom_id res chain seq x y z
N MET A 1 -8.73 7.32 -46.41
CA MET A 1 -8.67 5.91 -45.97
C MET A 1 -8.86 5.92 -44.47
N HIS A 2 -10.05 5.54 -44.01
CA HIS A 2 -10.46 5.79 -42.62
C HIS A 2 -10.16 4.56 -41.78
N LEU A 3 -9.00 4.54 -41.12
CA LEU A 3 -8.79 3.72 -39.92
C LEU A 3 -9.75 4.23 -38.82
N GLY A 4 -11.02 3.94 -39.00
CA GLY A 4 -12.08 4.29 -38.08
C GLY A 4 -12.15 3.30 -36.94
N MET A 5 -12.80 3.71 -35.85
CA MET A 5 -12.99 2.89 -34.66
C MET A 5 -13.65 1.53 -34.96
N GLY A 6 -14.44 1.43 -36.06
CA GLY A 6 -15.05 0.19 -36.53
C GLY A 6 -14.04 -0.85 -37.02
N GLU A 7 -13.04 -0.47 -37.83
CA GLU A 7 -12.03 -1.41 -38.33
C GLU A 7 -11.14 -1.93 -37.18
N MET A 8 -10.78 -1.04 -36.24
CA MET A 8 -10.03 -1.40 -35.03
C MET A 8 -10.81 -2.42 -34.17
N LEU A 9 -12.14 -2.29 -34.08
CA LEU A 9 -13.00 -3.24 -33.38
C LEU A 9 -13.04 -4.61 -34.06
N VAL A 10 -13.11 -4.66 -35.39
CA VAL A 10 -13.10 -5.93 -36.14
C VAL A 10 -11.78 -6.68 -35.92
N VAL A 11 -10.65 -5.98 -36.01
CA VAL A 11 -9.33 -6.57 -35.76
C VAL A 11 -9.23 -7.04 -34.30
N LEU A 12 -9.74 -6.26 -33.35
CA LEU A 12 -9.78 -6.65 -31.94
C LEU A 12 -10.59 -7.93 -31.73
N VAL A 13 -11.77 -8.05 -32.35
CA VAL A 13 -12.60 -9.28 -32.25
C VAL A 13 -11.84 -10.49 -32.80
N ILE A 14 -11.19 -10.37 -33.97
CA ILE A 14 -10.37 -11.46 -34.53
C ILE A 14 -9.21 -11.81 -33.60
N ALA A 15 -8.51 -10.82 -33.06
CA ALA A 15 -7.43 -11.04 -32.10
C ALA A 15 -7.93 -11.72 -30.82
N LEU A 16 -9.13 -11.38 -30.33
CA LEU A 16 -9.77 -12.03 -29.19
C LEU A 16 -10.20 -13.46 -29.49
N LEU A 17 -10.51 -13.81 -30.75
CA LEU A 17 -10.78 -15.20 -31.13
C LEU A 17 -9.50 -16.05 -31.14
N VAL A 18 -8.37 -15.48 -31.61
CA VAL A 18 -7.08 -16.16 -31.67
C VAL A 18 -6.43 -16.28 -30.28
N PHE A 19 -6.34 -15.17 -29.56
CA PHE A 19 -5.67 -15.10 -28.27
C PHE A 19 -6.62 -15.39 -27.09
N GLY A 20 -7.93 -15.21 -27.27
CA GLY A 20 -8.93 -15.34 -26.21
C GLY A 20 -9.18 -14.02 -25.45
N PRO A 21 -10.42 -13.79 -24.96
CA PRO A 21 -10.78 -12.57 -24.24
C PRO A 21 -10.06 -12.42 -22.89
N THR A 22 -9.53 -13.50 -22.34
CA THR A 22 -8.79 -13.50 -21.08
C THR A 22 -7.32 -13.11 -21.24
N LYS A 23 -6.70 -13.38 -22.40
CA LYS A 23 -5.25 -13.18 -22.59
C LYS A 23 -4.89 -11.74 -22.91
N VAL A 24 -5.72 -11.04 -23.67
CA VAL A 24 -5.52 -9.61 -23.99
C VAL A 24 -5.44 -8.72 -22.75
N PRO A 25 -6.40 -8.76 -21.79
CA PRO A 25 -6.30 -7.97 -20.57
C PRO A 25 -5.15 -8.43 -19.67
N GLN A 26 -4.88 -9.73 -19.58
CA GLN A 26 -3.76 -10.27 -18.80
C GLN A 26 -2.41 -9.73 -19.29
N LEU A 27 -2.20 -9.67 -20.62
CA LEU A 27 -1.01 -9.10 -21.23
C LEU A 27 -0.96 -7.58 -21.04
N GLY A 28 -2.09 -6.89 -21.23
CA GLY A 28 -2.23 -5.46 -21.03
C GLY A 28 -1.97 -5.01 -19.59
N GLU A 29 -2.36 -5.78 -18.57
CA GLU A 29 -2.06 -5.49 -17.18
C GLU A 29 -0.56 -5.52 -16.89
N SER A 30 0.14 -6.53 -17.42
CA SER A 30 1.60 -6.66 -17.23
C SER A 30 2.37 -5.52 -17.91
N LEU A 31 2.02 -5.21 -19.15
CA LEU A 31 2.56 -4.06 -19.91
C LEU A 31 2.20 -2.73 -19.24
N GLY A 32 0.97 -2.57 -18.78
CA GLY A 32 0.50 -1.36 -18.11
C GLY A 32 1.24 -1.08 -16.81
N LYS A 33 1.49 -2.11 -16.00
CA LYS A 33 2.35 -2.00 -14.79
C LYS A 33 3.77 -1.60 -15.15
N GLY A 34 4.37 -2.23 -16.17
CA GLY A 34 5.71 -1.89 -16.68
C GLY A 34 5.80 -0.45 -17.17
N ILE A 35 4.86 -0.01 -18.01
CA ILE A 35 4.80 1.36 -18.52
C ILE A 35 4.58 2.36 -17.39
N ARG A 36 3.75 2.04 -16.39
CA ARG A 36 3.49 2.94 -15.26
C ARG A 36 4.72 3.09 -14.36
N ASN A 37 5.44 2.02 -14.09
CA ASN A 37 6.69 2.06 -13.33
C ASN A 37 7.81 2.76 -14.11
N PHE A 38 7.88 2.53 -15.43
CA PHE A 38 8.81 3.23 -16.32
C PHE A 38 8.52 4.73 -16.33
N LYS A 39 7.25 5.13 -16.49
CA LYS A 39 6.84 6.54 -16.42
C LYS A 39 7.17 7.17 -15.07
N LYS A 40 6.99 6.45 -13.95
CA LYS A 40 7.37 6.93 -12.62
C LYS A 40 8.88 7.18 -12.52
N ALA A 41 9.70 6.19 -12.86
CA ALA A 41 11.15 6.30 -12.84
C ALA A 41 11.70 7.42 -13.76
N VAL A 42 11.03 7.67 -14.90
CA VAL A 42 11.42 8.73 -15.84
C VAL A 42 10.91 10.12 -15.42
N ASN A 43 9.79 10.22 -14.69
CA ASN A 43 9.19 11.50 -14.29
C ASN A 43 9.40 11.86 -12.81
N GLU A 44 10.02 11.01 -11.99
CA GLU A 44 10.42 11.34 -10.62
C GLU A 44 11.85 11.95 -10.67
N PRO A 45 11.99 13.29 -10.59
CA PRO A 45 13.30 13.92 -10.46
C PRO A 45 13.84 13.67 -9.05
N GLU A 46 14.60 12.60 -8.86
CA GLU A 46 15.60 12.34 -7.78
C GLU A 46 15.31 12.84 -6.35
N ALA A 47 14.05 13.05 -5.98
CA ALA A 47 13.64 13.71 -4.74
C ALA A 47 12.58 12.88 -4.02
N GLU A 48 12.86 11.61 -3.75
CA GLU A 48 12.27 10.97 -2.59
C GLU A 48 13.27 10.03 -1.94
N SER A 49 14.14 10.65 -1.14
CA SER A 49 14.86 10.02 -0.06
C SER A 49 13.89 9.32 0.88
N VAL A 50 14.13 8.01 1.08
CA VAL A 50 13.90 7.24 2.32
C VAL A 50 12.43 7.12 2.77
N PRO A 51 11.88 5.90 2.95
CA PRO A 51 10.62 5.73 3.65
C PRO A 51 10.75 6.33 5.05
N VAL A 52 10.05 7.42 5.32
CA VAL A 52 9.91 7.99 6.67
C VAL A 52 9.30 6.89 7.53
N PRO A 53 10.04 6.32 8.50
CA PRO A 53 9.41 5.51 9.52
C PRO A 53 8.44 6.44 10.21
N VAL A 54 7.15 6.13 10.15
CA VAL A 54 6.13 6.78 10.99
C VAL A 54 6.50 6.45 12.44
N ALA A 55 7.39 7.27 13.01
CA ALA A 55 7.59 7.37 14.44
C ALA A 55 6.23 7.81 15.02
N PRO A 56 5.61 7.02 15.92
CA PRO A 56 4.46 7.49 16.66
C PRO A 56 4.84 8.79 17.37
N GLN A 57 4.24 9.91 16.95
CA GLN A 57 4.48 11.19 17.59
C GLN A 57 3.99 11.13 19.06
N PRO A 58 4.72 11.74 20.00
CA PRO A 58 4.39 11.75 21.42
C PRO A 58 2.98 12.27 21.71
N GLN A 59 2.11 11.42 22.27
CA GLN A 59 0.89 11.87 22.94
C GLN A 59 1.29 12.57 24.25
N LEU A 60 1.45 13.89 24.19
CA LEU A 60 1.54 14.77 25.36
C LEU A 60 0.14 15.31 25.69
N ALA A 61 -0.56 14.68 26.63
CA ALA A 61 -1.22 15.39 27.75
C ALA A 61 -1.83 14.38 28.76
N PRO A 62 -1.70 14.67 30.06
CA PRO A 62 -1.79 13.71 31.16
C PRO A 62 -3.24 13.34 31.51
N SER A 63 -3.55 12.04 31.53
CA SER A 63 -4.73 11.53 32.25
C SER A 63 -4.40 11.48 33.75
N ALA A 64 -4.36 12.65 34.37
CA ALA A 64 -4.50 12.79 35.81
C ALA A 64 -6.01 12.80 36.12
N ALA A 65 -6.60 11.61 36.17
CA ALA A 65 -7.88 11.39 36.83
C ALA A 65 -7.70 10.21 37.80
N VAL A 66 -7.36 10.60 39.02
CA VAL A 66 -7.41 9.81 40.25
C VAL A 66 -8.73 9.01 40.33
N SER A 67 -8.66 7.68 40.38
CA SER A 67 -9.66 6.88 41.09
C SER A 67 -9.20 5.43 41.30
N GLN A 68 -9.33 4.95 42.54
CA GLN A 68 -8.88 3.66 43.13
C GLN A 68 -7.38 3.63 43.45
N ALA A 69 -6.89 3.98 44.64
CA ALA A 69 -7.40 3.73 46.00
C ALA A 69 -7.70 2.26 46.28
N ALA A 70 -6.65 1.48 46.60
CA ALA A 70 -6.63 0.54 47.72
C ALA A 70 -5.22 -0.10 47.86
N PRO A 71 -4.40 0.29 48.86
CA PRO A 71 -3.43 -0.62 49.47
C PRO A 71 -4.23 -1.57 50.41
N PRO A 72 -3.87 -2.85 50.59
CA PRO A 72 -2.68 -3.16 51.39
C PRO A 72 -1.98 -4.51 51.07
N ALA A 73 -0.87 -4.72 51.80
CA ALA A 73 -0.28 -6.02 52.12
C ALA A 73 0.60 -6.71 51.06
N THR A 74 1.82 -6.20 50.91
CA THR A 74 2.99 -7.10 50.96
C THR A 74 3.94 -6.53 51.99
N VAL A 75 3.67 -6.90 53.25
CA VAL A 75 4.59 -6.72 54.36
C VAL A 75 5.77 -7.65 54.08
N ARG A 76 6.94 -7.08 53.80
CA ARG A 76 8.20 -7.76 54.10
C ARG A 76 8.50 -7.49 55.58
N PRO A 77 8.86 -8.53 56.33
CA PRO A 77 10.11 -8.42 57.06
C PRO A 77 10.95 -9.69 56.90
N THR A 78 12.24 -9.47 56.78
CA THR A 78 13.28 -10.36 57.28
C THR A 78 12.91 -10.93 58.65
N GLU A 79 12.95 -12.26 58.84
CA GLU A 79 13.25 -12.86 60.14
C GLU A 79 13.85 -14.26 59.96
N ASP A 80 14.76 -14.56 60.87
CA ASP A 80 15.88 -15.51 60.90
C ASP A 80 15.45 -16.86 61.50
N ALA A 81 15.84 -17.98 60.89
CA ALA A 81 15.96 -19.32 61.51
C ALA A 81 16.80 -20.26 60.65
#